data_AF-A0A2E4W3W3-F1
#
_entry.id   AF-A0A2E4W3W3-F1
#
_cell.length_a   1.000
_cell.length_b   1.000
_cell.length_c   1.000
_cell.angle_alpha   90.00
_cell.angle_beta   90.00
_cell.angle_gamma   90.00
#
_symmetry.space_group_name_H-M   'P 1'
#
loop_
_entity.id
_entity.type
_entity.pdbx_description
1 polymer ?
#
loop_
_entity_poly.entity_id
_entity_poly.type
_entity_poly.pdbx_seq_one_letter_code
_entity_poly.pdbx_strand_id
1 'polypeptide(L)'
;MSVEGLMEDALDSDDPLERARLLNEKVLPAVTALRQSIITQRALSVKEACDFGNGGDGFTYSQVANTLGVSKPLVQQMVALAREIHTLRVNDFSGP
;
A
#
# COMPACT_ATOMS: atom_id res chain seq x y z
N MET A 1 -12.27 11.32 -10.32
CA MET A 1 -12.53 10.28 -11.33
C MET A 1 -12.07 8.96 -10.73
N SER A 2 -12.92 7.93 -10.68
CA SER A 2 -12.57 6.63 -10.10
C SER A 2 -11.66 5.84 -11.06
N VAL A 3 -10.97 4.82 -10.52
CA VAL A 3 -10.20 3.89 -11.37
C VAL A 3 -11.13 3.17 -12.34
N GLU A 4 -12.36 2.81 -11.94
CA GLU A 4 -13.33 2.20 -12.85
C GLU A 4 -13.67 3.13 -14.03
N GLY A 5 -13.92 4.42 -13.79
CA GLY A 5 -14.24 5.35 -14.88
C GLY A 5 -13.08 5.55 -15.86
N LEU A 6 -11.84 5.60 -15.35
CA LEU A 6 -10.66 5.68 -16.23
C LEU A 6 -10.45 4.42 -17.06
N MET A 7 -10.81 3.26 -16.51
CA MET A 7 -10.79 1.97 -17.18
C MET A 7 -11.85 1.90 -18.29
N GLU A 8 -13.09 2.34 -18.00
CA GLU A 8 -14.17 2.44 -18.97
C GLU A 8 -13.79 3.36 -20.13
N ASP A 9 -13.30 4.57 -19.84
CA ASP A 9 -12.82 5.52 -20.86
C ASP A 9 -11.73 4.91 -21.79
N ALA A 10 -10.83 4.10 -21.23
CA ALA A 10 -9.78 3.45 -22.00
C ALA A 10 -10.31 2.29 -22.85
N LEU A 11 -11.30 1.54 -22.35
CA LEU A 11 -11.91 0.40 -23.04
C LEU A 11 -12.87 0.84 -24.15
N ASP A 12 -13.52 2.00 -23.99
CA ASP A 12 -14.40 2.61 -25.00
C ASP A 12 -13.61 3.22 -26.18
N SER A 13 -12.28 3.26 -26.10
CA SER A 13 -11.44 3.76 -27.19
C SER A 13 -11.21 2.71 -28.27
N ASP A 14 -11.76 2.96 -29.46
CA ASP A 14 -11.57 2.10 -30.64
C ASP A 14 -10.15 2.14 -31.21
N ASP A 15 -9.41 3.25 -31.02
CA ASP A 15 -8.02 3.39 -31.46
C ASP A 15 -7.07 2.67 -30.47
N PRO A 16 -6.34 1.62 -30.93
CA PRO A 16 -5.40 0.90 -30.08
C PRO A 16 -4.29 1.78 -29.49
N LEU A 17 -3.83 2.81 -30.21
CA LEU A 17 -2.77 3.70 -29.75
C LEU A 17 -3.28 4.63 -28.65
N GLU A 18 -4.45 5.22 -28.84
CA GLU A 18 -5.07 6.08 -27.82
C GLU A 18 -5.45 5.29 -26.57
N ARG A 19 -6.00 4.09 -26.73
CA ARG A 19 -6.24 3.16 -25.61
C ARG A 19 -4.95 2.84 -24.84
N ALA A 20 -3.86 2.52 -25.54
CA ALA A 20 -2.57 2.27 -24.90
C ALA A 20 -2.06 3.50 -24.13
N ARG A 21 -2.26 4.70 -24.68
CA ARG A 21 -1.90 5.96 -24.02
C ARG A 21 -2.75 6.18 -22.76
N LEU A 22 -4.08 6.04 -22.84
CA LEU A 22 -5.00 6.18 -21.71
C LEU A 22 -4.66 5.20 -20.57
N LEU A 23 -4.39 3.93 -20.93
CA LEU A 23 -3.97 2.91 -19.97
C LEU A 23 -2.66 3.29 -19.26
N ASN A 24 -1.65 3.74 -20.02
CA ASN A 24 -0.33 4.04 -19.47
C ASN A 24 -0.29 5.36 -18.67
N GLU A 25 -0.92 6.41 -19.17
CA GLU A 25 -0.78 7.77 -18.62
C GLU A 25 -1.83 8.08 -17.56
N LYS A 26 -2.98 7.39 -17.56
CA LYS A 26 -4.07 7.67 -16.63
C LYS A 26 -4.38 6.49 -15.72
N VAL A 27 -4.66 5.31 -16.29
CA VAL A 27 -5.14 4.15 -15.52
C VAL A 27 -4.04 3.59 -14.62
N LEU A 28 -2.86 3.27 -15.17
CA LEU A 28 -1.76 2.68 -14.41
C LEU A 28 -1.31 3.56 -13.22
N PRO A 29 -1.14 4.89 -13.37
CA PRO A 29 -0.84 5.76 -12.24
C PRO A 29 -1.95 5.75 -11.18
N ALA A 30 -3.23 5.81 -11.58
CA ALA A 30 -4.35 5.79 -10.64
C ALA A 30 -4.44 4.47 -9.85
N VAL A 31 -4.26 3.33 -10.53
CA VAL A 31 -4.19 1.99 -9.90
C VAL A 31 -3.01 1.92 -8.93
N THR A 32 -1.86 2.46 -9.31
CA THR A 32 -0.66 2.49 -8.46
C THR A 32 -0.90 3.31 -7.19
N ALA A 33 -1.52 4.48 -7.30
CA ALA A 33 -1.88 5.32 -6.16
C ALA A 33 -2.89 4.62 -5.23
N LEU A 34 -3.92 3.98 -5.80
CA LEU A 34 -4.91 3.20 -5.03
C LEU A 34 -4.23 2.04 -4.28
N ARG A 35 -3.35 1.30 -4.96
CA ARG A 35 -2.55 0.23 -4.35
C ARG A 35 -1.72 0.76 -3.19
N GLN A 36 -1.04 1.90 -3.37
CA GLN A 36 -0.24 2.51 -2.31
C GLN A 36 -1.11 2.92 -1.11
N SER A 37 -2.30 3.49 -1.35
CA SER A 37 -3.25 3.83 -0.28
C SER A 37 -3.67 2.61 0.54
N ILE A 38 -4.01 1.50 -0.14
CA ILE A 38 -4.37 0.23 0.52
C ILE A 38 -3.19 -0.32 1.34
N ILE A 39 -1.97 -0.26 0.80
CA ILE A 39 -0.77 -0.70 1.52
C ILE A 39 -0.55 0.15 2.78
N THR A 40 -0.70 1.47 2.68
CA THR A 40 -0.58 2.38 3.83
C THR A 40 -1.63 2.08 4.90
N GLN A 41 -2.90 1.88 4.52
CA GLN A 41 -3.96 1.52 5.47
C GLN A 41 -3.66 0.21 6.18
N ARG A 42 -3.23 -0.82 5.42
CA ARG A 42 -2.84 -2.11 6.01
C ARG A 42 -1.61 -2.00 6.89
N ALA A 43 -0.63 -1.16 6.54
CA ALA A 43 0.53 -0.88 7.38
C ALA A 43 0.12 -0.26 8.72
N LEU A 44 -0.85 0.66 8.73
CA LEU A 44 -1.42 1.20 9.96
C LEU A 44 -2.11 0.12 10.80
N SER A 45 -2.92 -0.73 10.19
CA SER A 45 -3.56 -1.84 10.90
C SER A 45 -2.53 -2.84 11.46
N VAL A 46 -1.44 -3.10 10.73
CA VAL A 46 -0.33 -3.94 11.21
C VAL A 46 0.38 -3.26 12.38
N LYS A 47 0.60 -1.93 12.34
CA LYS A 47 1.15 -1.17 13.46
C LYS A 47 0.27 -1.27 14.71
N GLU A 48 -1.05 -1.21 14.55
CA GLU A 48 -2.02 -1.30 15.65
C GLU A 48 -2.16 -2.72 16.21
N ALA A 49 -2.07 -3.74 15.34
CA ALA A 49 -2.29 -5.13 15.70
C ALA A 49 -1.02 -5.86 16.16
N CYS A 50 0.16 -5.40 15.78
CA CYS A 50 1.42 -6.04 16.11
C CYS A 50 2.25 -5.17 17.05
N ASP A 51 2.26 -5.53 18.34
CA ASP A 51 3.48 -5.42 19.13
C ASP A 51 4.50 -6.39 18.50
N PHE A 52 5.24 -5.94 17.49
CA PHE A 52 6.45 -6.63 17.06
C PHE A 52 7.47 -6.50 18.18
N GLY A 53 7.28 -7.31 19.22
CA GLY A 53 7.95 -7.20 20.51
C GLY A 53 9.47 -7.22 20.36
N ASN A 54 10.13 -6.37 21.14
CA ASN A 54 11.58 -6.34 21.32
C ASN A 54 12.12 -7.55 22.13
N GLY A 55 11.43 -8.69 22.11
CA GLY A 55 11.82 -9.89 22.85
C GLY A 55 10.98 -11.10 22.47
N GLY A 56 11.60 -12.02 21.72
CA GLY A 56 11.28 -13.46 21.68
C GLY A 56 9.94 -13.93 21.10
N ASP A 57 8.82 -13.30 21.47
CA ASP A 57 7.45 -13.83 21.28
C ASP A 57 6.63 -13.09 20.21
N GLY A 58 7.25 -12.20 19.44
CA GLY A 58 6.58 -11.47 18.35
C GLY A 58 6.28 -12.37 17.14
N PHE A 59 5.16 -12.13 16.45
CA PHE A 59 4.85 -12.82 15.19
C PHE A 59 5.93 -12.56 14.12
N THR A 60 6.41 -13.62 13.48
CA THR A 60 7.31 -13.49 12.34
C THR A 60 6.59 -12.94 11.12
N TYR A 61 7.30 -12.24 10.23
CA TYR A 61 6.74 -11.74 8.97
C TYR A 61 6.07 -12.84 8.13
N SER A 62 6.58 -14.07 8.19
CA SER A 62 6.01 -15.22 7.48
C SER A 62 4.67 -15.66 8.08
N GLN A 63 4.52 -15.65 9.41
CA GLN A 63 3.25 -15.99 10.06
C GLN A 63 2.18 -14.94 9.73
N VAL A 64 2.53 -13.66 9.81
CA VAL A 64 1.61 -12.56 9.44
C VAL A 64 1.21 -12.64 7.96
N ALA A 65 2.17 -12.92 7.07
CA ALA A 65 1.91 -13.09 5.64
C ALA A 65 0.90 -14.22 5.36
N ASN A 66 1.06 -15.37 6.03
CA ASN A 66 0.12 -16.48 5.93
C ASN A 66 -1.27 -16.12 6.46
N THR A 67 -1.36 -15.49 7.64
CA THR A 67 -2.66 -15.09 8.23
C THR A 67 -3.40 -14.09 7.36
N LEU A 68 -2.68 -13.14 6.74
CA LEU A 68 -3.27 -12.10 5.89
C LEU A 68 -3.47 -12.55 4.44
N GLY A 69 -3.02 -13.75 4.05
CA GLY A 69 -3.09 -14.24 2.68
C GLY A 69 -2.28 -13.40 1.69
N VAL A 70 -1.14 -12.85 2.12
CA VAL A 70 -0.28 -11.98 1.29
C VAL A 70 1.16 -12.47 1.26
N SER A 71 1.98 -11.87 0.41
CA SER A 71 3.40 -12.21 0.32
C SER A 71 4.20 -11.62 1.50
N LYS A 72 5.22 -12.35 1.96
CA LYS A 72 6.16 -11.88 2.99
C LYS A 72 6.83 -10.54 2.66
N PRO A 73 7.30 -10.27 1.42
CA PRO A 73 7.84 -8.96 1.07
C PRO A 73 6.85 -7.81 1.27
N LEU A 74 5.56 -8.03 1.00
CA LEU A 74 4.54 -7.01 1.21
C LEU A 74 4.37 -6.69 2.69
N VAL A 75 4.38 -7.70 3.57
CA VAL A 75 4.35 -7.48 5.03
C VAL A 75 5.58 -6.70 5.50
N GLN A 76 6.77 -7.01 4.98
CA GLN A 76 7.99 -6.28 5.32
C GLN A 76 7.90 -4.80 4.91
N GLN A 77 7.37 -4.53 3.71
CA GLN A 77 7.12 -3.15 3.24
C GLN A 77 6.10 -2.43 4.14
N MET A 78 5.01 -3.09 4.52
CA MET A 78 4.01 -2.55 5.44
C MET A 78 4.62 -2.21 6.81
N VAL A 79 5.46 -3.08 7.37
CA VAL A 79 6.12 -2.83 8.66
C VAL A 79 7.16 -1.71 8.58
N ALA A 80 7.95 -1.64 7.50
CA ALA A 80 8.88 -0.55 7.29
C ALA A 80 8.15 0.81 7.22
N LEU A 81 7.04 0.87 6.46
CA LEU A 81 6.21 2.06 6.34
C LEU A 81 5.54 2.42 7.69
N ALA A 82 5.05 1.44 8.44
CA ALA A 82 4.49 1.66 9.77
C ALA A 82 5.49 2.31 10.74
N ARG A 83 6.76 1.85 10.70
CA ARG A 83 7.85 2.43 11.49
C ARG A 83 8.13 3.87 11.08
N GLU A 84 8.24 4.13 9.79
CA GLU A 84 8.44 5.48 9.25
C GLU A 84 7.33 6.46 9.68
N ILE A 85 6.06 6.04 9.56
CA ILE A 85 4.91 6.83 10.03
C ILE A 85 4.97 7.07 11.54
N HIS A 86 5.41 6.09 12.33
CA HIS A 86 5.59 6.28 13.77
C HIS A 86 6.69 7.30 14.08
N THR A 87 7.85 7.21 13.42
CA THR A 87 8.95 8.16 13.58
C THR A 87 8.55 9.58 13.21
N LEU A 88 7.84 9.77 12.09
CA LEU A 88 7.33 11.08 11.68
C LEU A 88 6.39 11.68 12.73
N ARG A 89 5.43 10.89 13.24
CA ARG A 89 4.51 11.36 14.28
C ARG A 89 5.22 11.68 15.60
N VAL A 90 6.20 10.89 16.02
CA VAL A 90 6.95 11.16 17.27
C VAL A 90 7.78 12.45 17.15
N ASN A 91 8.36 12.71 15.98
CA ASN A 91 9.12 13.94 15.73
C ASN A 91 8.21 15.18 15.66
N ASP A 92 6.99 15.07 15.14
CA ASP A 92 6.02 16.18 15.15
C ASP A 92 5.55 16.57 16.55
N PHE A 93 5.58 15.65 17.53
CA PHE A 93 5.28 15.93 18.95
C PHE A 93 6.53 16.21 19.80
N SER A 94 7.72 16.17 19.19
CA SER A 94 9.00 16.49 19.83
C SER A 94 9.56 17.79 19.23
N GLY A 95 8.76 18.85 19.22
CA GLY A 95 9.28 20.21 19.03
C GLY A 95 10.09 20.67 20.27
N PRO A 96 11.00 21.65 20.11
CA PRO A 96 11.86 22.15 21.20
C PRO A 96 11.10 22.66 22.42
#